data_AF-A0A2N3DB93-F1
#
_entry.id   AF-A0A2N3DB93-F1
#
_cell.length_a   1.000
_cell.length_b   1.000
_cell.length_c   1.000
_cell.angle_alpha   90.00
_cell.angle_beta   90.00
_cell.angle_gamma   90.00
#
_symmetry.space_group_name_H-M   'P 1'
#
loop_
_entity.id
_entity.type
_entity.pdbx_description
1 polymer ?
#
loop_
_entity_poly.entity_id
_entity_poly.type
_entity_poly.pdbx_seq_one_letter_code
_entity_poly.pdbx_strand_id
1 'polypeptide(L)'
;MYATADDMRARYGETVLVQLTNAAAWDGTAIAALNVKLADATALADGYVAKVLGPSPTSPIPQLLVRIVCQIAFADLQRAPDDESKAQRAEAMTLLRDISRGLIKLDGGDIDALPARDGAVIVPERERTFSRDRLAGF
;
A
#
# COMPACT_ATOMS: atom_id res chain seq x y z
N MET A 1 12.90 7.85 -0.91
CA MET A 1 11.46 7.52 -0.76
C MET A 1 11.14 6.42 -1.75
N TYR A 2 10.63 5.29 -1.27
CA TYR A 2 10.49 4.08 -2.10
C TYR A 2 9.14 3.97 -2.81
N ALA A 3 8.11 4.63 -2.32
CA ALA A 3 6.76 4.59 -2.88
C ALA A 3 6.18 6.01 -2.97
N THR A 4 5.23 6.20 -3.89
CA THR A 4 4.56 7.48 -4.14
C THR A 4 3.09 7.45 -3.74
N ALA A 5 2.46 8.63 -3.66
CA ALA A 5 1.01 8.73 -3.43
C ALA A 5 0.20 8.05 -4.55
N ASP A 6 0.73 8.01 -5.78
CA ASP A 6 0.08 7.33 -6.90
C ASP A 6 0.11 5.80 -6.73
N ASP A 7 1.20 5.23 -6.20
CA ASP A 7 1.28 3.80 -5.88
C ASP A 7 0.25 3.40 -4.81
N MET A 8 0.03 4.26 -3.81
CA MET A 8 -1.03 4.04 -2.82
C MET A 8 -2.41 4.13 -3.47
N ARG A 9 -2.64 5.13 -4.34
CA ARG A 9 -3.90 5.31 -5.05
C ARG A 9 -4.23 4.11 -5.94
N ALA A 10 -3.25 3.59 -6.68
CA ALA A 10 -3.41 2.42 -7.53
C ALA A 10 -3.75 1.14 -6.73
N ARG A 11 -3.26 1.01 -5.49
CA ARG A 11 -3.46 -0.18 -4.65
C ARG A 11 -4.73 -0.15 -3.80
N TYR A 12 -5.04 0.99 -3.18
CA TYR A 12 -6.10 1.12 -2.17
C TYR A 12 -7.30 1.94 -2.65
N GLY A 13 -7.17 2.62 -3.79
CA GLY A 13 -8.20 3.51 -4.33
C GLY A 13 -8.20 4.89 -3.67
N GLU A 14 -8.69 5.86 -4.42
CA GLU A 14 -8.71 7.27 -4.02
C GLU A 14 -9.63 7.53 -2.82
N THR A 15 -10.86 7.01 -2.87
CA THR A 15 -11.91 7.26 -1.87
C THR A 15 -11.47 6.89 -0.46
N VAL A 16 -10.83 5.73 -0.31
CA VAL A 16 -10.35 5.23 0.98
C VAL A 16 -9.25 6.14 1.54
N LEU A 17 -8.30 6.56 0.69
CA LEU A 17 -7.17 7.39 1.11
C LEU A 17 -7.61 8.81 1.48
N VAL A 18 -8.57 9.38 0.76
CA VAL A 18 -9.18 10.68 1.11
C VAL A 18 -9.86 10.61 2.48
N GLN A 19 -10.61 9.54 2.74
CA GLN A 19 -11.28 9.34 4.02
C GLN A 19 -10.26 9.19 5.17
N LEU A 20 -9.21 8.41 4.98
CA LEU A 20 -8.18 8.18 6.00
C LEU A 20 -7.33 9.43 6.27
N THR A 21 -7.10 10.28 5.27
CA THR A 21 -6.41 11.58 5.44
C THR A 21 -7.30 12.67 6.01
N ASN A 22 -8.60 12.41 6.16
CA ASN A 22 -9.60 13.41 6.53
C ASN A 22 -9.58 14.64 5.60
N ALA A 23 -9.28 14.41 4.32
CA ALA A 23 -9.32 15.43 3.28
C ALA A 23 -10.72 15.49 2.64
N ALA A 24 -11.03 16.61 1.98
CA ALA A 24 -12.32 16.77 1.28
C ALA A 24 -12.33 16.07 -0.10
N ALA A 25 -11.17 15.95 -0.73
CA ALA A 25 -10.96 15.31 -2.03
C ALA A 25 -9.50 14.85 -2.14
N TRP A 26 -9.16 14.18 -3.25
CA TRP A 26 -7.78 13.90 -3.58
C TRP A 26 -7.06 15.15 -4.06
N ASP A 27 -6.54 15.91 -3.10
CA ASP A 27 -5.90 17.20 -3.32
C ASP A 27 -4.49 17.24 -2.71
N GLY A 28 -3.86 18.41 -2.75
CA GLY A 28 -2.53 18.62 -2.17
C GLY A 28 -2.46 18.33 -0.66
N THR A 29 -3.57 18.44 0.07
CA THR A 29 -3.65 18.16 1.51
C THR A 29 -3.60 16.65 1.75
N ALA A 30 -4.41 15.88 1.01
CA ALA A 30 -4.38 14.42 1.06
C ALA A 30 -2.99 13.88 0.69
N ILE A 31 -2.41 14.40 -0.40
CA ILE A 31 -1.09 13.99 -0.88
C ILE A 31 0.01 14.34 0.15
N ALA A 32 -0.05 15.53 0.76
CA ALA A 32 0.91 15.93 1.80
C ALA A 32 0.83 15.01 3.02
N ALA A 33 -0.38 14.68 3.50
CA ALA A 33 -0.56 13.76 4.62
C ALA A 33 -0.04 12.35 4.32
N LEU A 34 -0.30 11.84 3.11
CA LEU A 34 0.26 10.55 2.64
C LEU A 34 1.80 10.60 2.59
N ASN A 35 2.36 11.67 2.05
CA ASN A 35 3.82 11.78 1.89
C ASN A 35 4.55 11.77 3.23
N VAL A 36 3.97 12.36 4.29
CA VAL A 36 4.53 12.26 5.65
C VAL A 36 4.61 10.80 6.10
N LYS A 37 3.52 10.03 5.95
CA LYS A 37 3.47 8.62 6.35
C LYS A 37 4.37 7.73 5.50
N LEU A 38 4.42 7.98 4.20
CA LEU A 38 5.33 7.29 3.29
C LEU A 38 6.81 7.62 3.59
N ALA A 39 7.12 8.84 4.05
CA ALA A 39 8.47 9.21 4.46
C ALA A 39 8.88 8.47 5.74
N ASP A 40 8.00 8.42 6.75
CA ASP A 40 8.23 7.65 7.98
C ASP A 40 8.45 6.16 7.67
N ALA A 41 7.59 5.57 6.83
CA ALA A 41 7.70 4.17 6.41
C ALA A 41 8.97 3.90 5.57
N THR A 42 9.38 4.86 4.72
CA THR A 42 10.65 4.80 3.99
C THR A 42 11.82 4.77 4.96
N ALA A 43 11.85 5.67 5.95
CA ALA A 43 12.93 5.73 6.94
C ALA A 43 13.04 4.44 7.76
N LEU A 44 11.89 3.81 8.09
CA LEU A 44 11.88 2.48 8.70
C LEU A 44 12.49 1.42 7.78
N ALA A 45 12.07 1.37 6.51
CA ALA A 45 12.60 0.42 5.53
C ALA A 45 14.11 0.62 5.30
N ASP A 46 14.57 1.87 5.23
CA ASP A 46 15.99 2.23 5.12
C ASP A 46 16.81 1.62 6.25
N GLY A 47 16.31 1.66 7.49
CA GLY A 47 16.98 1.06 8.64
C GLY A 47 17.25 -0.45 8.51
N TYR A 48 16.40 -1.18 7.81
CA TYR A 48 16.55 -2.63 7.57
C TYR A 48 17.36 -2.94 6.31
N VAL A 49 17.20 -2.12 5.28
CA VAL A 49 17.70 -2.40 3.94
C VAL A 49 19.07 -1.76 3.69
N ALA A 50 19.48 -0.74 4.47
CA ALA A 50 20.78 -0.08 4.33
C ALA A 50 21.98 -1.05 4.35
N LYS A 51 21.89 -2.15 5.11
CA LYS A 51 22.93 -3.18 5.17
C LYS A 51 22.98 -4.07 3.92
N VAL A 52 21.85 -4.22 3.22
CA VAL A 52 21.67 -5.14 2.09
C VAL A 52 21.85 -4.43 0.75
N LEU A 53 21.30 -3.22 0.60
CA LEU A 53 21.39 -2.47 -0.66
C LEU A 53 22.80 -1.92 -0.94
N GLY A 54 23.64 -1.80 0.10
CA GLY A 54 24.94 -1.17 0.00
C GLY A 54 24.85 0.31 -0.40
N PRO A 55 25.98 1.04 -0.50
CA PRO A 55 26.01 2.45 -0.89
C PRO A 55 25.73 2.70 -2.38
N SER A 56 25.21 1.71 -3.11
CA SER A 56 25.06 1.79 -4.57
C SER A 56 23.84 2.64 -4.95
N PRO A 57 24.02 3.77 -5.65
CA PRO A 57 22.92 4.69 -5.99
C PRO A 57 22.06 4.22 -7.18
N THR A 58 22.37 3.07 -7.80
CA THR A 58 21.84 2.70 -9.14
C THR A 58 21.16 1.33 -9.18
N SER A 59 20.70 0.79 -8.04
CA SER A 59 19.85 -0.41 -8.09
C SER A 59 18.39 0.03 -8.27
N PRO A 60 17.65 -0.51 -9.27
CA PRO A 60 16.23 -0.21 -9.41
C PRO A 60 15.51 -0.60 -8.11
N ILE A 61 14.67 0.30 -7.60
CA ILE A 61 13.88 0.06 -6.39
C ILE A 61 12.98 -1.16 -6.64
N PRO A 62 13.14 -2.27 -5.92
CA PRO A 62 12.32 -3.44 -6.16
C PRO A 62 10.88 -3.17 -5.80
N GLN A 63 9.93 -3.66 -6.61
CA GLN A 63 8.49 -3.50 -6.35
C GLN A 63 8.07 -4.07 -4.99
N LEU A 64 8.84 -4.99 -4.42
CA LEU A 64 8.64 -5.48 -3.06
C LEU A 64 8.75 -4.36 -2.02
N LEU A 65 9.77 -3.52 -2.12
CA LEU A 65 9.98 -2.42 -1.18
C LEU A 65 8.86 -1.40 -1.31
N VAL A 66 8.42 -1.09 -2.54
CA VAL A 66 7.26 -0.24 -2.80
C VAL A 66 6.04 -0.78 -2.06
N ARG A 67 5.74 -2.08 -2.24
CA ARG A 67 4.60 -2.74 -1.57
C ARG A 67 4.69 -2.68 -0.06
N ILE A 68 5.84 -3.03 0.52
CA ILE A 68 6.06 -3.02 1.97
C ILE A 68 5.85 -1.62 2.55
N VAL A 69 6.45 -0.60 1.91
CA VAL A 69 6.33 0.80 2.36
C VAL A 69 4.89 1.28 2.28
N CYS A 70 4.15 0.95 1.20
CA CYS A 70 2.72 1.25 1.09
C CYS A 70 1.90 0.59 2.21
N GLN A 71 2.16 -0.68 2.54
CA GLN A 71 1.43 -1.39 3.60
C GLN A 71 1.65 -0.77 4.98
N ILE A 72 2.90 -0.41 5.30
CA ILE A 72 3.24 0.25 6.57
C ILE A 72 2.57 1.62 6.63
N ALA A 73 2.69 2.42 5.57
CA ALA A 73 2.10 3.75 5.51
C ALA A 73 0.56 3.72 5.61
N PHE A 74 -0.09 2.74 4.99
CA PHE A 74 -1.54 2.55 5.06
C PHE A 74 -1.99 2.24 6.49
N ALA A 75 -1.33 1.31 7.16
CA ALA A 75 -1.64 0.96 8.54
C ALA A 75 -1.38 2.14 9.51
N ASP A 76 -0.32 2.92 9.27
CA ASP A 76 0.01 4.11 10.08
C ASP A 76 -0.92 5.31 9.80
N LEU A 77 -1.68 5.30 8.70
CA LEU A 77 -2.72 6.28 8.39
C LEU A 77 -3.99 6.06 9.21
N GLN A 78 -4.25 4.81 9.61
CA GLN A 78 -5.44 4.44 10.36
C GLN A 78 -5.30 4.82 11.84
N ARG A 79 -6.22 5.63 12.35
CA ARG A 79 -6.23 6.04 13.76
C ARG A 79 -6.58 4.88 14.70
N ALA A 80 -7.43 3.96 14.25
CA ALA A 80 -7.82 2.74 14.94
C ALA A 80 -7.69 1.59 13.94
N PRO A 81 -6.49 0.99 13.83
CA PRO A 81 -6.27 -0.04 12.82
C PRO A 81 -7.10 -1.27 13.15
N ASP A 82 -7.79 -1.78 12.12
CA ASP A 82 -8.47 -3.07 12.17
C ASP A 82 -7.44 -4.21 12.25
N ASP A 83 -7.91 -5.41 12.59
CA ASP A 83 -7.01 -6.55 12.78
C ASP A 83 -6.34 -7.00 11.48
N GLU A 84 -6.96 -6.75 10.33
CA GLU A 84 -6.36 -7.02 9.03
C GLU A 84 -5.20 -6.07 8.75
N SER A 85 -5.39 -4.77 8.97
CA SER A 85 -4.35 -3.75 8.80
C SER A 85 -3.17 -3.94 9.76
N LYS A 86 -3.44 -4.38 11.01
CA LYS A 86 -2.37 -4.80 11.94
C LYS A 86 -1.60 -6.00 11.42
N ALA A 87 -2.31 -7.00 10.89
CA ALA A 87 -1.68 -8.21 10.34
C ALA A 87 -0.83 -7.87 9.11
N GLN A 88 -1.33 -7.04 8.19
CA GLN A 88 -0.59 -6.56 7.02
C GLN A 88 0.69 -5.81 7.43
N ARG A 89 0.60 -4.93 8.43
CA ARG A 89 1.78 -4.22 8.97
C ARG A 89 2.79 -5.19 9.58
N ALA A 90 2.33 -6.18 10.35
CA ALA A 90 3.21 -7.18 10.96
C ALA A 90 3.89 -8.07 9.92
N GLU A 91 3.19 -8.43 8.85
CA GLU A 91 3.72 -9.17 7.70
C GLU A 91 4.78 -8.33 6.98
N ALA A 92 4.48 -7.07 6.65
CA ALA A 92 5.43 -6.14 6.03
C ALA A 92 6.72 -6.00 6.86
N MET A 93 6.59 -5.88 8.19
CA MET A 93 7.73 -5.83 9.11
C MET A 93 8.54 -7.15 9.13
N THR A 94 7.88 -8.28 8.91
CA THR A 94 8.52 -9.60 8.86
C THR A 94 9.29 -9.77 7.56
N LEU A 95 8.71 -9.37 6.43
CA LEU A 95 9.40 -9.33 5.13
C LEU A 95 10.64 -8.44 5.19
N LEU A 96 10.56 -7.24 5.81
CA LEU A 96 11.73 -6.38 6.02
C LEU A 96 12.84 -7.07 6.82
N ARG A 97 12.47 -7.82 7.87
CA ARG A 97 13.46 -8.58 8.66
C ARG A 97 14.08 -9.69 7.83
N ASP A 98 13.30 -10.42 7.05
CA ASP A 98 13.80 -11.52 6.21
C ASP A 98 14.72 -10.99 5.10
N ILE A 99 14.39 -9.84 4.52
CA ILE A 99 15.25 -9.08 3.61
C ILE A 99 16.56 -8.70 4.32
N SER A 100 16.50 -8.09 5.51
CA SER A 100 17.69 -7.66 6.26
C SER A 100 18.62 -8.82 6.65
N ARG A 101 18.05 -10.03 6.79
CA ARG A 101 18.76 -11.29 7.06
C ARG A 101 19.35 -11.93 5.80
N GLY A 102 19.00 -11.42 4.62
CA GLY A 102 19.40 -11.98 3.33
C GLY A 102 18.64 -13.25 2.94
N LEU A 103 17.52 -13.55 3.61
CA LEU A 103 16.65 -14.70 3.28
C LEU A 103 15.85 -14.44 2.00
N ILE A 104 15.43 -13.19 1.80
CA ILE A 104 14.77 -12.73 0.59
C ILE A 104 15.76 -11.86 -0.18
N LYS A 105 16.11 -12.29 -1.39
CA LYS A 105 16.97 -11.52 -2.29
C LYS A 105 16.13 -10.52 -3.08
N LEU A 106 16.60 -9.29 -3.15
CA LEU A 106 16.00 -8.20 -3.94
C LEU A 106 16.42 -8.27 -5.42
N ASP A 107 16.74 -9.46 -5.91
CA ASP A 107 17.36 -9.65 -7.22
C ASP A 107 16.28 -9.66 -8.31
N GLY A 108 15.99 -8.47 -8.84
CA GLY A 108 15.80 -8.19 -10.27
C GLY A 108 14.71 -8.89 -11.10
N GLY A 109 13.95 -9.86 -10.62
CA GLY A 109 12.96 -10.53 -11.46
C GLY A 109 12.03 -11.42 -10.67
N ASP A 110 10.74 -11.21 -10.88
CA ASP A 110 9.66 -12.13 -10.49
C ASP A 110 9.60 -12.51 -9.00
N ILE A 111 8.87 -11.70 -8.26
CA ILE A 111 8.24 -12.13 -7.00
C ILE A 111 6.73 -12.20 -7.24
N ASP A 112 6.34 -13.06 -8.18
CA ASP A 112 4.99 -13.59 -8.30
C ASP A 112 4.81 -14.71 -7.25
N ALA A 113 4.95 -14.36 -5.96
CA ALA A 113 4.79 -15.30 -4.85
C ALA A 113 4.62 -14.58 -3.49
N LEU A 114 3.67 -13.66 -3.40
CA LEU A 114 2.93 -13.52 -2.15
C LEU A 114 1.48 -13.77 -2.55
N PRO A 115 0.82 -14.85 -2.08
CA PRO A 115 -0.58 -15.05 -2.41
C PRO A 115 -1.32 -13.78 -1.98
N ALA A 116 -1.82 -13.02 -2.96
CA ALA A 116 -2.87 -12.07 -2.71
C ALA A 116 -4.00 -12.92 -2.10
N ARG A 117 -4.15 -12.84 -0.77
CA ARG A 117 -5.23 -13.54 -0.10
C ARG A 117 -6.51 -12.84 -0.55
N ASP A 118 -7.26 -13.57 -1.35
CA ASP A 118 -8.65 -13.32 -1.72
C ASP A 118 -9.42 -13.00 -0.42
N GLY A 119 -9.70 -11.72 -0.19
CA GLY A 119 -10.05 -11.21 1.13
C GLY A 119 -10.32 -9.72 1.17
N ALA A 120 -9.82 -8.97 0.19
CA ALA A 120 -10.45 -7.72 -0.17
C ALA A 120 -11.86 -8.05 -0.67
N VAL A 121 -12.84 -7.95 0.22
CA VAL A 121 -14.23 -7.75 -0.16
C VAL A 121 -14.27 -6.43 -0.89
N ILE A 122 -13.89 -6.47 -2.17
CA ILE A 122 -14.34 -5.50 -3.14
C ILE A 122 -15.84 -5.71 -3.11
N VAL A 123 -16.56 -4.82 -2.44
CA VAL A 123 -17.98 -4.64 -2.70
C VAL A 123 -17.98 -4.03 -4.09
N PRO A 124 -18.23 -4.77 -5.19
CA PRO A 124 -18.59 -4.07 -6.40
C PRO A 124 -19.84 -3.28 -6.03
N GLU A 125 -19.80 -1.96 -6.21
CA GLU A 125 -21.03 -1.20 -6.25
C GLU A 125 -21.91 -1.88 -7.30
N ARG A 126 -22.88 -2.67 -6.82
CA ARG A 126 -23.86 -3.32 -7.68
C ARG A 126 -24.60 -2.17 -8.33
N GLU A 127 -24.38 -2.00 -9.63
CA GLU A 127 -25.10 -1.04 -10.45
C GLU A 127 -26.60 -1.16 -10.14
N ARG A 128 -27.20 -0.06 -9.69
CA ARG A 128 -28.60 0.02 -9.24
C ARG A 128 -29.51 -0.47 -10.38
N THR A 129 -29.98 -1.70 -10.28
CA THR A 129 -30.74 -2.39 -11.35
C THR A 129 -32.19 -1.90 -11.48
N PHE A 130 -32.69 -1.08 -10.54
CA PHE A 130 -34.04 -0.52 -10.60
C PHE A 130 -34.02 0.96 -11.00
N SER A 131 -33.95 1.22 -12.31
CA SER A 131 -34.29 2.51 -12.88
C SER A 131 -35.69 2.43 -13.50
N ARG A 132 -36.49 3.48 -13.26
CA ARG A 132 -37.91 3.62 -13.67
C ARG A 132 -38.13 3.42 -15.18
N ASP A 133 -37.04 3.50 -15.96
CA ASP A 133 -37.00 3.39 -17.41
C ASP A 133 -37.21 1.96 -17.94
N ARG A 134 -36.96 0.90 -17.13
CA ARG A 134 -37.10 -0.51 -17.56
C ARG A 134 -38.49 -1.12 -17.32
N LEU A 135 -39.51 -0.32 -16.98
CA LEU A 135 -40.83 -0.80 -16.56
C LEU A 135 -41.94 -0.49 -17.58
N ALA A 136 -41.68 -0.70 -18.86
CA ALA A 136 -42.70 -0.69 -19.92
C ALA A 136 -42.53 -1.91 -20.82
N GLY A 137 -43.33 -2.95 -20.58
CA GLY A 137 -43.37 -4.12 -21.45
C GLY A 137 -43.85 -5.40 -20.76
N PHE A 138 -45.11 -5.45 -20.35
CA PHE A 138 -45.90 -6.67 -20.22
C PHE A 138 -47.34 -6.36 -20.62
#